data_AF-A0A838UHM6-F1
#
_entry.id   AF-A0A838UHM6-F1
#
_cell.length_a   1.000
_cell.length_b   1.000
_cell.length_c   1.000
_cell.angle_alpha   90.00
_cell.angle_beta   90.00
_cell.angle_gamma   90.00
#
_symmetry.space_group_name_H-M   'P 1'
#
loop_
_entity.id
_entity.type
_entity.pdbx_description
1 polymer ?
#
loop_
_entity_poly.entity_id
_entity_poly.type
_entity_poly.pdbx_seq_one_letter_code
_entity_poly.pdbx_strand_id
1 'polypeptide(L)'
;MNLDASLTLKSGQLFLGFGSTISGGTLRAEGGKFIWGNGTLDGVTCAGALNMKRASSNLNIGPDGLILTGRDGTGPGTLNMFHQGQLEFHGTQTLDTATVNLRGCNFFADFETGTTLILGSKLTINHACSPVIIDGANIVNRGTINADDNKVDTGPILQISAREFTNQGTVTASNGDSLHLYSPVFTNFIGGTLTGGRYEVEANSTLALGQSEALATDDAVITLSGVGSVFQGFSSSGQAVAIESTLTTIGAAGTLKLLASRDWASTLSMTNSGLLVLGGGTFAAGALANDGVIRGRGVIDVAIADAGFIVAASRTLDLTQAISGNGGLQVNARAILKVEASASASLTSTFNGVGGTLKLGDAADFAATIAGFAAGDTIDLLGLAADSATLQAGDQLVVKNGGQTIATLQLSGDYGGAAFAVASDGHGGSNITVTAGLLAQAMASMAPATAGHTGYSPEAWRPHPAMLAGPRAMMA
;
A
#
# COMPACT_ATOMS: atom_id res chain seq x y z
N MET A 1 7.10 28.55 35.43
CA MET A 1 8.17 27.81 36.12
C MET A 1 9.12 27.34 35.04
N ASN A 2 10.39 27.70 35.13
CA ASN A 2 11.39 27.23 34.19
C ASN A 2 12.15 26.08 34.87
N LEU A 3 12.33 24.97 34.16
CA LEU A 3 13.03 23.79 34.66
C LEU A 3 14.34 23.63 33.88
N ASP A 4 15.45 23.70 34.60
CA ASP A 4 16.79 23.45 34.02
C ASP A 4 17.16 21.95 34.01
N ALA A 5 16.38 21.12 34.72
CA ALA A 5 16.61 19.68 34.86
C ALA A 5 15.27 18.93 34.98
N SER A 6 15.09 18.07 35.98
CA SER A 6 13.89 17.22 36.11
C SER A 6 13.02 17.61 37.29
N LEU A 7 11.71 17.68 37.08
CA LEU A 7 10.69 17.72 38.13
C LEU A 7 10.07 16.33 38.29
N THR A 8 10.40 15.66 39.39
CA THR A 8 9.88 14.32 39.71
C THR A 8 8.86 14.38 40.84
N LEU A 9 7.63 13.98 40.54
CA LEU A 9 6.55 13.93 41.51
C LEU A 9 6.41 12.52 42.11
N LYS A 10 6.95 12.32 43.31
CA LYS A 10 6.93 11.03 44.03
C LYS A 10 5.57 10.70 44.66
N SER A 11 4.78 11.72 45.01
CA SER A 11 3.42 11.59 45.55
C SER A 11 2.64 12.88 45.36
N GLY A 12 1.34 12.87 45.65
CA GLY A 12 0.49 14.06 45.56
C GLY A 12 0.09 14.45 44.14
N GLN A 13 -0.37 15.69 43.98
CA GLN A 13 -0.84 16.24 42.71
C GLN A 13 -0.19 17.59 42.44
N LEU A 14 0.23 17.82 41.20
CA LEU A 14 0.60 19.15 40.70
C LEU A 14 -0.47 19.59 39.71
N PHE A 15 -1.20 20.67 40.04
CA PHE A 15 -2.21 21.26 39.17
C PHE A 15 -1.58 22.37 38.31
N LEU A 16 -1.66 22.21 36.99
CA LEU A 16 -1.24 23.22 36.03
C LEU A 16 -2.47 23.96 35.51
N GLY A 17 -2.81 25.05 36.19
CA GLY A 17 -4.01 25.85 35.92
C GLY A 17 -3.83 26.90 34.82
N PHE A 18 -4.93 27.58 34.50
CA PHE A 18 -4.96 28.69 33.54
C PHE A 18 -3.87 29.74 33.82
N GLY A 19 -3.16 30.16 32.76
CA GLY A 19 -2.07 31.14 32.84
C GLY A 19 -0.76 30.62 33.46
N SER A 20 -0.71 29.35 33.87
CA SER A 20 0.52 28.73 34.38
C SER A 20 1.30 28.09 33.24
N THR A 21 2.61 28.35 33.19
CA THR A 21 3.53 27.73 32.23
C THR A 21 4.60 26.93 32.95
N ILE A 22 4.91 25.72 32.46
CA ILE A 22 6.17 25.03 32.73
C ILE A 22 6.98 25.05 31.44
N SER A 23 8.21 25.56 31.50
CA SER A 23 9.12 25.56 30.36
C SER A 23 10.39 24.78 30.64
N GLY A 24 10.91 24.10 29.62
CA GLY A 24 12.14 23.31 29.68
C GLY A 24 12.04 22.05 30.55
N GLY A 25 13.15 21.31 30.58
CA GLY A 25 13.36 20.21 31.53
C GLY A 25 12.51 18.96 31.29
N THR A 26 12.54 18.05 32.26
CA THR A 26 11.82 16.76 32.20
C THR A 26 10.80 16.63 33.34
N LEU A 27 9.55 16.34 33.00
CA LEU A 27 8.50 15.98 33.94
C LEU A 27 8.44 14.46 34.12
N ARG A 28 8.47 13.97 35.36
CA ARG A 28 8.31 12.55 35.69
C ARG A 28 7.33 12.34 36.84
N ALA A 29 6.36 11.46 36.64
CA ALA A 29 5.44 11.03 37.70
C ALA A 29 5.89 9.68 38.29
N GLU A 30 6.46 9.70 39.49
CA GLU A 30 6.94 8.52 40.24
C GLU A 30 6.03 8.20 41.44
N GLY A 31 4.72 8.18 41.22
CA GLY A 31 3.72 7.93 42.27
C GLY A 31 2.78 9.11 42.52
N GLY A 32 3.15 10.31 42.07
CA GLY A 32 2.24 11.45 41.99
C GLY A 32 1.49 11.57 40.65
N LYS A 33 0.73 12.66 40.47
CA LYS A 33 -0.03 12.96 39.25
C LYS A 33 0.06 14.43 38.84
N PHE A 34 0.27 14.69 37.55
CA PHE A 34 0.03 16.02 36.98
C PHE A 34 -1.46 16.14 36.61
N ILE A 35 -2.06 17.27 36.92
CA ILE A 35 -3.46 17.59 36.60
C ILE A 35 -3.46 18.82 35.69
N TRP A 36 -3.96 18.65 34.48
CA TRP A 36 -3.99 19.69 33.45
C TRP A 36 -5.30 20.48 33.55
N GLY A 37 -5.19 21.79 33.69
CA GLY A 37 -6.30 22.70 33.90
C GLY A 37 -6.16 24.00 33.12
N ASN A 38 -5.85 23.90 31.82
CA ASN A 38 -5.65 25.01 30.89
C ASN A 38 -4.30 25.75 30.99
N GLY A 39 -3.25 25.07 31.46
CA GLY A 39 -1.90 25.63 31.46
C GLY A 39 -1.05 25.17 30.28
N THR A 40 0.20 25.67 30.23
CA THR A 40 1.12 25.53 29.10
C THR A 40 2.36 24.71 29.46
N LEU A 41 2.75 23.80 28.56
CA LEU A 41 4.08 23.16 28.53
C LEU A 41 4.87 23.73 27.34
N ASP A 42 6.12 24.13 27.54
CA ASP A 42 6.92 24.77 26.50
C ASP A 42 8.37 24.26 26.50
N GLY A 43 8.76 23.49 25.49
CA GLY A 43 10.09 22.85 25.45
C GLY A 43 10.28 21.75 26.50
N VAL A 44 9.18 21.10 26.92
CA VAL A 44 9.17 20.13 28.02
C VAL A 44 9.27 18.71 27.50
N THR A 45 10.08 17.88 28.16
CA THR A 45 10.03 16.42 28.01
C THR A 45 9.13 15.79 29.07
N CYS A 46 8.12 15.03 28.67
CA CYS A 46 7.33 14.21 29.59
C CYS A 46 7.80 12.75 29.51
N ALA A 47 8.35 12.23 30.61
CA ALA A 47 8.79 10.85 30.73
C ALA A 47 7.68 9.96 31.30
N GLY A 48 7.22 9.01 30.49
CA GLY A 48 6.05 8.17 30.77
C GLY A 48 4.75 8.74 30.20
N ALA A 49 3.63 8.12 30.56
CA ALA A 49 2.33 8.48 29.99
C ALA A 49 1.83 9.85 30.50
N LEU A 50 1.60 10.79 29.58
CA LEU A 50 0.88 12.04 29.83
C LEU A 50 -0.62 11.73 29.76
N ASN A 51 -1.35 11.96 30.86
CA ASN A 51 -2.78 11.64 30.93
C ASN A 51 -3.61 12.89 31.21
N MET A 52 -4.49 13.25 30.27
CA MET A 52 -5.48 14.31 30.40
C MET A 52 -6.84 13.72 30.77
N LYS A 53 -7.07 13.52 32.06
CA LYS A 53 -8.29 12.88 32.60
C LYS A 53 -9.35 13.85 33.10
N ARG A 54 -9.03 15.14 33.18
CA ARG A 54 -9.98 16.14 33.67
C ARG A 54 -10.92 16.52 32.53
N ALA A 55 -12.22 16.41 32.76
CA ALA A 55 -13.22 16.78 31.76
C ALA A 55 -13.09 18.26 31.37
N SER A 56 -13.25 18.54 30.07
CA SER A 56 -13.22 19.88 29.49
C SER A 56 -11.98 20.68 29.92
N SER A 57 -10.82 20.04 29.87
CA SER A 57 -9.53 20.68 30.16
C SER A 57 -8.68 20.81 28.91
N ASN A 58 -8.01 21.95 28.81
CA ASN A 58 -7.04 22.20 27.76
C ASN A 58 -5.62 21.97 28.28
N LEU A 59 -4.75 21.52 27.39
CA LEU A 59 -3.31 21.53 27.58
C LEU A 59 -2.71 22.27 26.38
N ASN A 60 -1.99 23.36 26.66
CA ASN A 60 -1.34 24.15 25.62
C ASN A 60 0.12 23.71 25.51
N ILE A 61 0.60 23.57 24.28
CA ILE A 61 1.99 23.31 23.96
C ILE A 61 2.56 24.57 23.33
N GLY A 62 3.51 25.21 24.02
CA GLY A 62 4.16 26.42 23.54
C GLY A 62 5.05 26.18 22.31
N PRO A 63 5.65 27.26 21.76
CA PRO A 63 6.44 27.20 20.54
C PRO A 63 7.68 26.29 20.59
N ASP A 64 8.26 26.07 21.77
CA ASP A 64 9.42 25.18 21.93
C ASP A 64 9.00 23.70 22.01
N GLY A 65 7.70 23.42 22.01
CA GLY A 65 7.12 22.11 21.77
C GLY A 65 7.08 21.15 22.94
N LEU A 66 6.78 19.88 22.63
CA LEU A 66 6.62 18.80 23.59
C LEU A 66 7.33 17.54 23.10
N ILE A 67 8.12 16.93 23.98
CA ILE A 67 8.72 15.62 23.75
C ILE A 67 8.05 14.60 24.68
N LEU A 68 7.58 13.49 24.12
CA LEU A 68 7.00 12.37 24.87
C LEU A 68 7.94 11.17 24.79
N THR A 69 8.30 10.61 25.94
CA THR A 69 9.16 9.42 26.01
C THR A 69 8.54 8.32 26.88
N GLY A 70 9.03 7.09 26.74
CA GLY A 70 8.72 6.02 27.68
C GLY A 70 9.11 6.39 29.12
N ARG A 71 8.65 5.61 30.11
CA ARG A 71 8.85 5.93 31.53
C ARG A 71 10.32 6.19 31.88
N ASP A 72 11.24 5.46 31.28
CA ASP A 72 12.67 5.56 31.54
C ASP A 72 13.39 6.62 30.68
N GLY A 73 12.63 7.51 30.03
CA GLY A 73 13.15 8.56 29.16
C GLY A 73 13.54 8.05 27.77
N THR A 74 13.30 6.77 27.47
CA THR A 74 13.66 6.13 26.21
C THR A 74 12.43 5.59 25.49
N GLY A 75 12.50 5.53 24.16
CA GLY A 75 11.41 5.01 23.32
C GLY A 75 10.18 5.93 23.28
N PRO A 76 9.15 5.56 22.51
CA PRO A 76 8.00 6.41 22.29
C PRO A 76 7.17 6.61 23.57
N GLY A 77 6.75 7.85 23.82
CA GLY A 77 5.84 8.17 24.91
C GLY A 77 4.37 7.98 24.50
N THR A 78 3.47 8.10 25.48
CA THR A 78 2.02 8.02 25.26
C THR A 78 1.33 9.26 25.82
N LEU A 79 0.42 9.83 25.03
CA LEU A 79 -0.51 10.86 25.44
C LEU A 79 -1.93 10.31 25.39
N ASN A 80 -2.63 10.30 26.52
CA ASN A 80 -4.01 9.85 26.60
C ASN A 80 -4.93 11.02 26.94
N MET A 81 -5.91 11.28 26.07
CA MET A 81 -6.84 12.41 26.20
C MET A 81 -8.27 11.90 26.40
N PHE A 82 -8.96 12.36 27.45
CA PHE A 82 -10.30 11.90 27.83
C PHE A 82 -11.27 13.06 28.11
N HIS A 83 -12.57 12.85 27.86
CA HIS A 83 -13.68 13.67 28.37
C HIS A 83 -13.74 15.13 27.84
N GLN A 84 -13.79 15.33 26.51
CA GLN A 84 -14.10 16.61 25.85
C GLN A 84 -13.11 17.75 26.13
N GLY A 85 -11.84 17.42 26.36
CA GLY A 85 -10.74 18.38 26.44
C GLY A 85 -10.10 18.70 25.09
N GLN A 86 -9.03 19.50 25.12
CA GLN A 86 -8.30 19.93 23.93
C GLN A 86 -6.79 19.90 24.18
N LEU A 87 -6.02 19.44 23.19
CA LEU A 87 -4.58 19.66 23.13
C LEU A 87 -4.31 20.68 22.03
N GLU A 88 -3.66 21.79 22.37
CA GLU A 88 -3.43 22.89 21.44
C GLU A 88 -1.94 23.16 21.29
N PHE A 89 -1.43 23.12 20.07
CA PHE A 89 -0.04 23.44 19.74
C PHE A 89 0.07 24.86 19.23
N HIS A 90 0.95 25.66 19.80
CA HIS A 90 1.16 27.07 19.45
C HIS A 90 2.47 27.21 18.65
N GLY A 91 2.45 27.99 17.57
CA GLY A 91 3.61 28.15 16.69
C GLY A 91 3.98 26.93 15.84
N THR A 92 5.06 27.06 15.06
CA THR A 92 5.54 25.99 14.17
C THR A 92 6.36 24.97 14.94
N GLN A 93 5.93 23.71 14.93
CA GLN A 93 6.59 22.67 15.71
C GLN A 93 6.34 21.26 15.15
N THR A 94 7.09 20.29 15.67
CA THR A 94 6.95 18.88 15.32
C THR A 94 6.60 18.07 16.56
N LEU A 95 5.53 17.29 16.50
CA LEU A 95 5.26 16.22 17.45
C LEU A 95 5.68 14.89 16.82
N ASP A 96 6.66 14.20 17.39
CA ASP A 96 7.16 12.92 16.88
C ASP A 96 7.36 11.90 18.02
N THR A 97 7.53 10.63 17.67
CA THR A 97 7.91 9.56 18.61
C THR A 97 6.92 9.42 19.78
N ALA A 98 5.61 9.40 19.46
CA ALA A 98 4.56 9.26 20.45
C ALA A 98 3.35 8.48 19.92
N THR A 99 2.54 7.97 20.85
CA THR A 99 1.16 7.56 20.57
C THR A 99 0.21 8.53 21.26
N VAL A 100 -0.66 9.19 20.49
CA VAL A 100 -1.72 10.07 21.00
C VAL A 100 -3.04 9.34 20.86
N ASN A 101 -3.71 9.08 21.98
CA ASN A 101 -5.02 8.44 22.00
C ASN A 101 -6.10 9.49 22.27
N LEU A 102 -6.90 9.78 21.25
CA LEU A 102 -8.04 10.69 21.27
C LEU A 102 -9.30 9.93 21.70
N ARG A 103 -9.70 10.09 22.96
CA ARG A 103 -10.92 9.47 23.52
C ARG A 103 -11.94 10.55 23.85
N GLY A 104 -12.44 11.17 22.77
CA GLY A 104 -13.39 12.28 22.81
C GLY A 104 -12.76 13.63 23.18
N CYS A 105 -11.51 13.89 22.78
CA CYS A 105 -10.85 15.18 22.93
C CYS A 105 -10.33 15.66 21.58
N ASN A 106 -10.43 16.96 21.31
CA ASN A 106 -9.95 17.55 20.07
C ASN A 106 -8.44 17.79 20.11
N PHE A 107 -7.86 17.83 18.93
CA PHE A 107 -6.43 18.02 18.70
C PHE A 107 -6.25 19.22 17.77
N PHE A 108 -5.71 20.31 18.28
CA PHE A 108 -5.60 21.57 17.55
C PHE A 108 -4.15 21.94 17.31
N ALA A 109 -3.83 22.28 16.07
CA ALA A 109 -2.73 23.18 15.78
C ALA A 109 -3.22 24.64 15.92
N ASP A 110 -2.28 25.55 16.13
CA ASP A 110 -2.53 26.99 16.23
C ASP A 110 -3.37 27.46 15.04
N PHE A 111 -4.30 28.38 15.28
CA PHE A 111 -5.12 29.00 14.23
C PHE A 111 -4.43 30.21 13.59
N GLU A 112 -3.28 30.63 14.11
CA GLU A 112 -2.46 31.69 13.53
C GLU A 112 -1.98 31.33 12.12
N THR A 113 -2.21 32.24 11.18
CA THR A 113 -1.81 32.09 9.77
C THR A 113 -0.31 31.87 9.62
N GLY A 114 0.07 30.79 8.92
CA GLY A 114 1.46 30.50 8.55
C GLY A 114 2.21 29.61 9.54
N THR A 115 1.60 29.22 10.66
CA THR A 115 2.15 28.21 11.56
C THR A 115 1.92 26.81 10.98
N THR A 116 2.86 25.88 11.22
CA THR A 116 2.72 24.49 10.77
C THR A 116 2.97 23.52 11.92
N LEU A 117 2.00 22.64 12.18
CA LEU A 117 2.20 21.47 13.01
C LEU A 117 2.58 20.28 12.13
N ILE A 118 3.77 19.73 12.35
CA ILE A 118 4.25 18.51 11.70
C ILE A 118 3.97 17.33 12.62
N LEU A 119 3.14 16.41 12.15
CA LEU A 119 2.95 15.10 12.77
C LEU A 119 4.08 14.21 12.26
N GLY A 120 5.10 14.00 13.08
CA GLY A 120 6.33 13.30 12.71
C GLY A 120 6.12 11.85 12.28
N SER A 121 7.09 11.30 11.55
CA SER A 121 6.96 9.97 10.93
C SER A 121 6.83 8.79 11.90
N LYS A 122 7.13 9.00 13.19
CA LYS A 122 6.98 8.00 14.25
C LYS A 122 5.79 8.31 15.16
N LEU A 123 5.00 9.35 14.85
CA LEU A 123 3.78 9.67 15.56
C LEU A 123 2.65 8.74 15.10
N THR A 124 1.87 8.26 16.05
CA THR A 124 0.56 7.63 15.79
C THR A 124 -0.51 8.38 16.57
N ILE A 125 -1.55 8.83 15.87
CA ILE A 125 -2.78 9.37 16.45
C ILE A 125 -3.86 8.31 16.29
N ASN A 126 -4.44 7.85 17.40
CA ASN A 126 -5.54 6.89 17.41
C ASN A 126 -6.80 7.55 17.95
N HIS A 127 -7.86 7.53 17.16
CA HIS A 127 -9.21 7.87 17.55
C HIS A 127 -9.96 6.58 17.91
N ALA A 128 -10.48 6.50 19.14
CA ALA A 128 -11.05 5.27 19.68
C ALA A 128 -12.43 5.46 20.37
N CYS A 129 -12.98 6.68 20.37
CA CYS A 129 -14.38 6.95 20.76
C CYS A 129 -14.78 8.42 20.61
N SER A 130 -16.08 8.64 20.33
CA SER A 130 -16.77 9.93 20.26
C SER A 130 -16.25 10.86 19.14
N PRO A 131 -17.07 11.73 18.54
CA PRO A 131 -16.58 12.65 17.52
C PRO A 131 -15.39 13.48 18.00
N VAL A 132 -14.33 13.49 17.18
CA VAL A 132 -13.07 14.21 17.45
C VAL A 132 -12.70 15.02 16.22
N ILE A 133 -12.20 16.22 16.46
CA ILE A 133 -11.71 17.10 15.41
C ILE A 133 -10.20 17.26 15.55
N ILE A 134 -9.49 17.06 14.44
CA ILE A 134 -8.13 17.53 14.19
C ILE A 134 -8.23 18.79 13.33
N ASP A 135 -7.80 19.94 13.84
CA ASP A 135 -8.01 21.24 13.19
C ASP A 135 -6.86 22.20 13.55
N GLY A 136 -6.83 23.38 12.93
CA GLY A 136 -5.79 24.40 13.08
C GLY A 136 -5.41 25.04 11.76
N ALA A 137 -4.28 25.76 11.72
CA ALA A 137 -3.73 26.38 10.52
C ALA A 137 -3.22 25.32 9.52
N ASN A 138 -1.91 25.08 9.48
CA ASN A 138 -1.33 24.09 8.56
C ASN A 138 -0.96 22.83 9.33
N ILE A 139 -1.42 21.68 8.85
CA ILE A 139 -1.05 20.37 9.40
C ILE A 139 -0.40 19.52 8.31
N VAL A 140 0.81 19.05 8.59
CA VAL A 140 1.53 18.09 7.72
C VAL A 140 1.59 16.74 8.42
N ASN A 141 0.84 15.77 7.94
CA ASN A 141 0.91 14.39 8.41
C ASN A 141 2.07 13.63 7.77
N ARG A 142 3.10 13.25 8.53
CA ARG A 142 4.14 12.29 8.11
C ARG A 142 4.03 10.95 8.84
N GLY A 143 3.25 10.91 9.92
CA GLY A 143 3.00 9.73 10.74
C GLY A 143 1.73 9.00 10.35
N THR A 144 1.06 8.42 11.34
CA THR A 144 -0.21 7.71 11.16
C THR A 144 -1.33 8.42 11.89
N ILE A 145 -2.44 8.67 11.20
CA ILE A 145 -3.73 9.06 11.80
C ILE A 145 -4.70 7.90 11.59
N ASN A 146 -5.26 7.37 12.67
CA ASN A 146 -6.12 6.21 12.65
C ASN A 146 -7.48 6.51 13.28
N ALA A 147 -8.55 6.34 12.51
CA ALA A 147 -9.91 6.19 13.00
C ALA A 147 -10.16 4.69 13.26
N ASP A 148 -10.21 4.29 14.54
CA ASP A 148 -10.25 2.88 14.97
C ASP A 148 -11.40 2.52 15.91
N ASP A 149 -12.41 3.38 16.06
CA ASP A 149 -13.49 3.15 17.02
C ASP A 149 -14.28 1.87 16.69
N ASN A 150 -14.13 0.86 17.54
CA ASN A 150 -14.72 -0.48 17.43
C ASN A 150 -16.19 -0.53 17.89
N LYS A 151 -16.89 0.61 17.87
CA LYS A 151 -18.31 0.69 18.24
C LYS A 151 -19.16 1.02 17.04
N VAL A 152 -20.05 0.09 16.71
CA VAL A 152 -21.12 0.25 15.71
C VAL A 152 -22.23 1.13 16.30
N ASP A 153 -21.93 2.40 16.54
CA ASP A 153 -22.94 3.41 16.86
C ASP A 153 -23.22 4.25 15.60
N THR A 154 -24.39 4.87 15.53
CA THR A 154 -24.79 5.83 14.49
C THR A 154 -24.02 7.15 14.57
N GLY A 155 -22.72 7.11 14.86
CA GLY A 155 -21.80 8.23 14.72
C GLY A 155 -20.51 8.11 15.53
N PRO A 156 -19.43 7.65 14.90
CA PRO A 156 -18.10 8.18 15.15
C PRO A 156 -17.57 8.90 13.90
N ILE A 157 -17.05 10.12 14.08
CA ILE A 157 -16.42 10.89 13.00
C ILE A 157 -15.12 11.47 13.55
N LEU A 158 -13.99 10.96 13.06
CA LEU A 158 -12.74 11.71 13.09
C LEU A 158 -12.77 12.71 11.94
N GLN A 159 -12.81 14.00 12.26
CA GLN A 159 -12.75 15.07 11.24
C GLN A 159 -11.36 15.66 11.19
N ILE A 160 -10.84 15.87 9.98
CA ILE A 160 -9.63 16.66 9.75
C ILE A 160 -10.04 17.93 9.01
N SER A 161 -10.03 19.05 9.72
CA SER A 161 -10.61 20.32 9.28
C SER A 161 -9.60 21.48 9.26
N ALA A 162 -8.31 21.17 9.30
CA ALA A 162 -7.26 22.18 9.23
C ALA A 162 -7.42 23.08 7.99
N ARG A 163 -7.01 24.35 8.10
CA ARG A 163 -7.09 25.30 6.97
C ARG A 163 -6.32 24.78 5.77
N GLU A 164 -5.14 24.23 6.01
CA GLU A 164 -4.35 23.49 5.03
C GLU A 164 -3.91 22.15 5.61
N PHE A 165 -4.18 21.07 4.88
CA PHE A 165 -3.76 19.72 5.24
C PHE A 165 -2.93 19.08 4.13
N THR A 166 -1.78 18.54 4.51
CA THR A 166 -0.92 17.72 3.64
C THR A 166 -0.70 16.36 4.28
N ASN A 167 -1.00 15.29 3.56
CA ASN A 167 -0.68 13.92 3.93
C ASN A 167 0.55 13.40 3.18
N GLN A 168 1.61 13.11 3.92
CA GLN A 168 2.83 12.41 3.49
C GLN A 168 3.00 11.05 4.20
N GLY A 169 2.15 10.79 5.20
CA GLY A 169 2.12 9.58 6.00
C GLY A 169 0.94 8.69 5.63
N THR A 170 0.31 8.12 6.65
CA THR A 170 -0.84 7.23 6.52
C THR A 170 -2.06 7.82 7.21
N VAL A 171 -3.22 7.71 6.56
CA VAL A 171 -4.55 7.96 7.13
C VAL A 171 -5.35 6.67 7.00
N THR A 172 -5.88 6.16 8.11
CA THR A 172 -6.62 4.90 8.15
C THR A 172 -8.03 5.06 8.74
N ALA A 173 -9.00 4.35 8.18
CA ALA A 173 -10.30 4.09 8.78
C ALA A 173 -10.49 2.58 8.95
N SER A 174 -10.74 2.14 10.18
CA SER A 174 -10.77 0.72 10.57
C SER A 174 -11.87 0.43 11.59
N ASN A 175 -12.13 -0.85 11.86
CA ASN A 175 -13.12 -1.32 12.84
C ASN A 175 -14.56 -0.80 12.65
N GLY A 176 -14.92 -0.34 11.44
CA GLY A 176 -16.23 0.25 11.15
C GLY A 176 -16.33 1.75 11.39
N ASP A 177 -15.21 2.42 11.72
CA ASP A 177 -15.14 3.85 11.99
C ASP A 177 -15.19 4.68 10.68
N SER A 178 -15.44 5.98 10.81
CA SER A 178 -15.48 6.94 9.72
C SER A 178 -14.54 8.12 9.95
N LEU A 179 -13.75 8.43 8.92
CA LEU A 179 -12.84 9.59 8.88
C LEU A 179 -13.20 10.52 7.74
N HIS A 180 -13.44 11.80 8.04
CA HIS A 180 -13.78 12.82 7.04
C HIS A 180 -12.68 13.89 6.95
N LEU A 181 -12.17 14.11 5.73
CA LEU A 181 -11.27 15.20 5.41
C LEU A 181 -12.11 16.40 4.93
N TYR A 182 -12.21 17.44 5.76
CA TYR A 182 -12.94 18.69 5.48
C TYR A 182 -12.02 19.92 5.41
N SER A 183 -10.72 19.69 5.24
CA SER A 183 -9.75 20.78 5.11
C SER A 183 -10.04 21.57 3.83
N PRO A 184 -10.27 22.90 3.90
CA PRO A 184 -10.57 23.71 2.72
C PRO A 184 -9.46 23.70 1.66
N VAL A 185 -8.21 23.50 2.10
CA VAL A 185 -7.06 23.26 1.24
C VAL A 185 -6.47 21.90 1.58
N PHE A 186 -6.84 20.87 0.82
CA PHE A 186 -6.20 19.57 0.88
C PHE A 186 -5.14 19.48 -0.22
N THR A 187 -3.87 19.69 0.12
CA THR A 187 -2.80 19.89 -0.87
C THR A 187 -2.54 18.66 -1.74
N ASN A 188 -2.91 17.47 -1.27
CA ASN A 188 -2.77 16.23 -2.01
C ASN A 188 -3.83 16.08 -3.10
N PHE A 189 -4.93 16.83 -3.05
CA PHE A 189 -6.03 16.71 -3.99
C PHE A 189 -6.14 17.97 -4.85
N ILE A 190 -5.72 17.86 -6.12
CA ILE A 190 -5.73 18.98 -7.07
C ILE A 190 -6.43 18.53 -8.34
N GLY A 191 -7.50 19.23 -8.72
CA GLY A 191 -8.18 19.03 -10.01
C GLY A 191 -8.67 17.60 -10.25
N GLY A 192 -9.10 16.88 -9.21
CA GLY A 192 -9.56 15.48 -9.31
C GLY A 192 -8.44 14.44 -9.21
N THR A 193 -7.19 14.86 -9.00
CA THR A 193 -6.04 13.95 -8.81
C THR A 193 -5.63 13.94 -7.34
N LEU A 194 -5.61 12.75 -6.74
CA LEU A 194 -5.04 12.53 -5.41
C LEU A 194 -3.57 12.13 -5.56
N THR A 195 -2.67 12.82 -4.86
CA THR A 195 -1.22 12.62 -4.94
C THR A 195 -0.64 12.37 -3.57
N GLY A 196 0.35 11.48 -3.44
CA GLY A 196 1.13 11.31 -2.21
C GLY A 196 0.35 10.79 -0.99
N GLY A 197 1.08 10.29 0.00
CA GLY A 197 0.49 9.68 1.20
C GLY A 197 -0.18 8.32 0.95
N ARG A 198 -0.68 7.74 2.04
CA ARG A 198 -1.45 6.48 2.04
C ARG A 198 -2.82 6.69 2.67
N TYR A 199 -3.83 6.10 2.05
CA TYR A 199 -5.22 6.13 2.48
C TYR A 199 -5.74 4.70 2.54
N GLU A 200 -6.01 4.21 3.74
CA GLU A 200 -6.39 2.81 3.97
C GLU A 200 -7.76 2.73 4.64
N VAL A 201 -8.62 1.89 4.08
CA VAL A 201 -9.98 1.68 4.57
C VAL A 201 -10.20 0.19 4.73
N GLU A 202 -10.45 -0.24 5.96
CA GLU A 202 -10.78 -1.63 6.27
C GLU A 202 -12.28 -1.91 6.13
N ALA A 203 -12.67 -3.17 6.34
CA ALA A 203 -14.03 -3.64 6.18
C ALA A 203 -15.02 -2.78 6.97
N ASN A 204 -16.15 -2.45 6.33
CA ASN A 204 -17.23 -1.63 6.86
C ASN A 204 -16.83 -0.21 7.35
N SER A 205 -15.60 0.25 7.06
CA SER A 205 -15.12 1.57 7.47
C SER A 205 -15.25 2.57 6.32
N THR A 206 -15.24 3.86 6.62
CA THR A 206 -15.37 4.92 5.60
C THR A 206 -14.25 5.95 5.73
N LEU A 207 -13.61 6.27 4.62
CA LEU A 207 -12.79 7.47 4.47
C LEU A 207 -13.47 8.39 3.45
N ALA A 208 -13.74 9.63 3.84
CA ALA A 208 -14.41 10.61 3.00
C ALA A 208 -13.52 11.83 2.73
N LEU A 209 -13.43 12.20 1.45
CA LEU A 209 -12.90 13.46 0.96
C LEU A 209 -13.88 14.61 1.16
N GLY A 210 -13.44 15.84 0.85
CA GLY A 210 -14.22 17.06 0.99
C GLY A 210 -15.40 17.18 0.02
N GLN A 211 -16.12 18.31 0.10
CA GLN A 211 -17.22 18.61 -0.83
C GLN A 211 -16.69 18.92 -2.23
N SER A 212 -17.42 18.44 -3.25
CA SER A 212 -17.07 18.60 -4.67
C SER A 212 -15.73 17.95 -5.06
N GLU A 213 -15.30 16.92 -4.32
CA GLU A 213 -14.07 16.17 -4.59
C GLU A 213 -14.39 14.85 -5.30
N ALA A 214 -14.51 14.89 -6.63
CA ALA A 214 -14.61 13.68 -7.44
C ALA A 214 -13.21 13.18 -7.80
N LEU A 215 -12.78 12.07 -7.20
CA LEU A 215 -11.47 11.48 -7.47
C LEU A 215 -11.49 10.79 -8.84
N ALA A 216 -10.80 11.39 -9.82
CA ALA A 216 -10.69 10.86 -11.18
C ALA A 216 -9.37 10.10 -11.39
N THR A 217 -8.28 10.56 -10.75
CA THR A 217 -6.94 9.99 -10.89
C THR A 217 -6.29 9.71 -9.53
N ASP A 218 -5.81 8.48 -9.32
CA ASP A 218 -5.00 8.09 -8.17
C ASP A 218 -3.50 8.12 -8.53
N ASP A 219 -2.75 9.06 -7.94
CA ASP A 219 -1.28 9.15 -7.91
C ASP A 219 -0.76 9.05 -6.45
N ALA A 220 -1.55 8.40 -5.58
CA ALA A 220 -1.24 8.12 -4.19
C ALA A 220 -1.23 6.60 -3.95
N VAL A 221 -1.34 6.17 -2.69
CA VAL A 221 -1.60 4.76 -2.36
C VAL A 221 -2.96 4.65 -1.70
N ILE A 222 -3.89 4.01 -2.40
CA ILE A 222 -5.24 3.70 -1.92
C ILE A 222 -5.32 2.21 -1.59
N THR A 223 -5.79 1.88 -0.39
CA THR A 223 -6.05 0.49 0.03
C THR A 223 -7.48 0.36 0.51
N LEU A 224 -8.26 -0.47 -0.18
CA LEU A 224 -9.59 -0.91 0.23
C LEU A 224 -9.49 -2.39 0.61
N SER A 225 -9.66 -2.70 1.90
CA SER A 225 -9.44 -4.04 2.43
C SER A 225 -10.71 -4.58 3.08
N GLY A 226 -11.31 -5.61 2.48
CA GLY A 226 -12.50 -6.27 2.99
C GLY A 226 -13.81 -5.64 2.50
N VAL A 227 -14.88 -6.43 2.59
CA VAL A 227 -16.22 -6.03 2.14
C VAL A 227 -16.69 -4.80 2.93
N GLY A 228 -17.33 -3.86 2.24
CA GLY A 228 -17.89 -2.65 2.85
C GLY A 228 -16.88 -1.55 3.15
N SER A 229 -15.60 -1.69 2.79
CA SER A 229 -14.64 -0.58 2.86
C SER A 229 -15.02 0.50 1.84
N VAL A 230 -15.28 1.73 2.29
CA VAL A 230 -15.72 2.84 1.43
C VAL A 230 -14.69 3.96 1.41
N PHE A 231 -14.22 4.31 0.22
CA PHE A 231 -13.56 5.59 -0.03
C PHE A 231 -14.47 6.41 -0.95
N GLN A 232 -14.80 7.62 -0.54
CA GLN A 232 -15.76 8.47 -1.24
C GLN A 232 -15.34 9.95 -1.17
N GLY A 233 -15.89 10.75 -2.07
CA GLY A 233 -16.02 12.19 -1.88
C GLY A 233 -17.48 12.59 -1.75
N PHE A 234 -17.77 13.89 -1.86
CA PHE A 234 -19.15 14.37 -1.95
C PHE A 234 -19.37 15.18 -3.23
N SER A 235 -20.56 15.09 -3.81
CA SER A 235 -20.99 15.97 -4.89
C SER A 235 -21.14 17.42 -4.41
N SER A 236 -21.35 18.35 -5.34
CA SER A 236 -21.72 19.73 -5.02
C SER A 236 -23.07 19.86 -4.30
N SER A 237 -23.91 18.82 -4.36
CA SER A 237 -25.17 18.71 -3.61
C SER A 237 -25.01 17.99 -2.26
N GLY A 238 -23.77 17.68 -1.85
CA GLY A 238 -23.47 17.01 -0.58
C GLY A 238 -23.81 15.52 -0.55
N GLN A 239 -24.07 14.90 -1.69
CA GLN A 239 -24.30 13.46 -1.78
C GLN A 239 -22.97 12.71 -1.78
N ALA A 240 -22.86 11.64 -0.99
CA ALA A 240 -21.68 10.78 -1.01
C ALA A 240 -21.52 10.11 -2.38
N VAL A 241 -20.30 10.12 -2.92
CA VAL A 241 -19.95 9.51 -4.20
C VAL A 241 -18.73 8.62 -3.98
N ALA A 242 -18.92 7.31 -4.02
CA ALA A 242 -17.85 6.34 -3.90
C ALA A 242 -16.89 6.42 -5.11
N ILE A 243 -15.60 6.15 -4.88
CA ILE A 243 -14.58 6.28 -5.93
C ILE A 243 -14.80 5.31 -7.10
N GLU A 244 -15.55 4.22 -6.92
CA GLU A 244 -15.98 3.34 -8.02
C GLU A 244 -16.81 4.06 -9.09
N SER A 245 -17.46 5.18 -8.73
CA SER A 245 -18.25 5.99 -9.65
C SER A 245 -17.49 7.18 -10.26
N THR A 246 -16.21 7.37 -9.94
CA THR A 246 -15.44 8.53 -10.41
C THR A 246 -14.02 8.20 -10.88
N LEU A 247 -13.36 7.20 -10.28
CA LEU A 247 -11.97 6.86 -10.57
C LEU A 247 -11.88 6.21 -11.96
N THR A 248 -11.09 6.84 -12.83
CA THR A 248 -10.85 6.38 -14.21
C THR A 248 -9.39 6.09 -14.47
N THR A 249 -8.47 6.58 -13.63
CA THR A 249 -7.04 6.42 -13.84
C THR A 249 -6.33 6.06 -12.54
N ILE A 250 -5.52 5.01 -12.59
CA ILE A 250 -4.42 4.79 -11.63
C ILE A 250 -3.18 5.32 -12.34
N GLY A 251 -2.70 6.50 -11.94
CA GLY A 251 -1.55 7.15 -12.54
C GLY A 251 -0.24 6.42 -12.24
N ALA A 252 0.85 6.84 -12.86
CA ALA A 252 2.13 6.12 -12.79
C ALA A 252 2.73 6.07 -11.36
N ALA A 253 2.39 7.05 -10.50
CA ALA A 253 2.76 7.02 -9.08
C ALA A 253 1.71 6.30 -8.22
N GLY A 254 0.53 6.05 -8.79
CA GLY A 254 -0.64 5.49 -8.16
C GLY A 254 -0.50 4.02 -7.78
N THR A 255 -1.16 3.65 -6.69
CA THR A 255 -1.36 2.25 -6.30
C THR A 255 -2.75 2.07 -5.72
N LEU A 256 -3.60 1.33 -6.44
CA LEU A 256 -4.88 0.87 -5.94
C LEU A 256 -4.77 -0.58 -5.45
N LYS A 257 -5.09 -0.83 -4.18
CA LYS A 257 -5.13 -2.18 -3.61
C LYS A 257 -6.55 -2.55 -3.20
N LEU A 258 -7.03 -3.66 -3.74
CA LEU A 258 -8.31 -4.26 -3.43
C LEU A 258 -8.04 -5.58 -2.70
N LEU A 259 -8.04 -5.54 -1.38
CA LEU A 259 -7.55 -6.62 -0.52
C LEU A 259 -8.68 -7.32 0.23
N ALA A 260 -8.35 -8.47 0.83
CA ALA A 260 -9.28 -9.26 1.65
C ALA A 260 -10.65 -9.51 0.98
N SER A 261 -10.61 -9.93 -0.29
CA SER A 261 -11.81 -10.17 -1.11
C SER A 261 -12.69 -8.94 -1.34
N ARG A 262 -12.10 -7.73 -1.37
CA ARG A 262 -12.81 -6.53 -1.82
C ARG A 262 -13.03 -6.58 -3.33
N ASP A 263 -14.31 -6.55 -3.72
CA ASP A 263 -14.72 -6.39 -5.12
C ASP A 263 -14.52 -4.96 -5.61
N TRP A 264 -14.54 -4.73 -6.91
CA TRP A 264 -14.65 -3.42 -7.55
C TRP A 264 -15.70 -3.54 -8.65
N ALA A 265 -16.74 -2.72 -8.59
CA ALA A 265 -17.81 -2.72 -9.57
C ALA A 265 -18.03 -1.29 -10.07
N SER A 266 -17.69 -1.06 -11.33
CA SER A 266 -17.83 0.25 -11.99
C SER A 266 -18.31 0.09 -13.42
N THR A 267 -19.07 1.06 -13.90
CA THR A 267 -19.42 1.19 -15.32
C THR A 267 -18.41 2.02 -16.10
N LEU A 268 -17.47 2.68 -15.41
CA LEU A 268 -16.44 3.50 -16.03
C LEU A 268 -15.30 2.65 -16.59
N SER A 269 -14.73 3.10 -17.71
CA SER A 269 -13.46 2.55 -18.18
C SER A 269 -12.32 3.03 -17.29
N MET A 270 -11.37 2.14 -17.01
CA MET A 270 -10.19 2.42 -16.21
C MET A 270 -8.90 2.28 -17.02
N THR A 271 -7.98 3.23 -16.83
CA THR A 271 -6.59 3.14 -17.27
C THR A 271 -5.70 2.90 -16.05
N ASN A 272 -4.88 1.86 -16.08
CA ASN A 272 -3.86 1.60 -15.07
C ASN A 272 -2.46 1.84 -15.66
N SER A 273 -1.81 2.94 -15.29
CA SER A 273 -0.39 3.20 -15.57
C SER A 273 0.51 2.94 -14.36
N GLY A 274 -0.08 2.76 -13.17
CA GLY A 274 0.61 2.48 -11.91
C GLY A 274 0.52 1.01 -11.51
N LEU A 275 0.10 0.77 -10.27
CA LEU A 275 -0.04 -0.57 -9.70
C LEU A 275 -1.47 -0.86 -9.23
N LEU A 276 -2.10 -1.89 -9.80
CA LEU A 276 -3.34 -2.49 -9.31
C LEU A 276 -3.02 -3.80 -8.58
N VAL A 277 -3.39 -3.89 -7.30
CA VAL A 277 -3.18 -5.10 -6.47
C VAL A 277 -4.52 -5.76 -6.13
N LEU A 278 -4.65 -7.05 -6.44
CA LEU A 278 -5.86 -7.84 -6.19
C LEU A 278 -5.65 -8.91 -5.11
N GLY A 279 -6.54 -8.93 -4.12
CA GLY A 279 -6.49 -9.77 -2.93
C GLY A 279 -7.61 -10.81 -2.84
N GLY A 280 -8.26 -11.15 -3.95
CA GLY A 280 -9.22 -12.27 -4.03
C GLY A 280 -10.65 -11.90 -4.40
N GLY A 281 -10.99 -10.62 -4.52
CA GLY A 281 -12.31 -10.17 -4.99
C GLY A 281 -12.41 -10.18 -6.51
N THR A 282 -13.54 -9.70 -7.02
CA THR A 282 -13.81 -9.48 -8.44
C THR A 282 -13.59 -8.03 -8.82
N PHE A 283 -12.75 -7.77 -9.83
CA PHE A 283 -12.61 -6.47 -10.46
C PHE A 283 -13.42 -6.43 -11.76
N ALA A 284 -14.46 -5.60 -11.79
CA ALA A 284 -15.33 -5.37 -12.93
C ALA A 284 -15.45 -3.86 -13.19
N ALA A 285 -14.92 -3.42 -14.33
CA ALA A 285 -15.01 -2.04 -14.83
C ALA A 285 -15.72 -2.05 -16.20
N GLY A 286 -15.98 -0.88 -16.79
CA GLY A 286 -16.54 -0.81 -18.16
C GLY A 286 -15.56 -1.31 -19.23
N ALA A 287 -14.28 -1.01 -19.05
CA ALA A 287 -13.14 -1.54 -19.80
C ALA A 287 -11.86 -1.35 -18.97
N LEU A 288 -10.80 -2.11 -19.25
CA LEU A 288 -9.50 -1.93 -18.58
C LEU A 288 -8.38 -1.78 -19.62
N ALA A 289 -7.73 -0.63 -19.65
CA ALA A 289 -6.44 -0.43 -20.31
C ALA A 289 -5.33 -0.54 -19.26
N ASN A 290 -4.34 -1.41 -19.47
CA ASN A 290 -3.25 -1.62 -18.54
C ASN A 290 -1.91 -1.29 -19.20
N ASP A 291 -1.30 -0.17 -18.82
CA ASP A 291 0.07 0.22 -19.18
C ASP A 291 1.06 -0.04 -18.02
N GLY A 292 0.53 -0.24 -16.82
CA GLY A 292 1.28 -0.48 -15.58
C GLY A 292 1.34 -1.95 -15.20
N VAL A 293 1.20 -2.23 -13.91
CA VAL A 293 1.24 -3.59 -13.36
C VAL A 293 -0.08 -3.92 -12.69
N ILE A 294 -0.66 -5.07 -13.04
CA ILE A 294 -1.70 -5.74 -12.29
C ILE A 294 -1.07 -6.94 -11.59
N ARG A 295 -1.29 -7.11 -10.29
CA ARG A 295 -0.70 -8.21 -9.52
C ARG A 295 -1.63 -8.76 -8.46
N GLY A 296 -1.74 -10.07 -8.36
CA GLY A 296 -2.35 -10.70 -7.19
C GLY A 296 -3.12 -11.97 -7.50
N ARG A 297 -4.34 -12.03 -6.96
CA ARG A 297 -5.30 -13.14 -7.06
C ARG A 297 -6.73 -12.59 -7.06
N GLY A 298 -7.69 -13.37 -7.54
CA GLY A 298 -9.09 -12.96 -7.66
C GLY A 298 -9.57 -13.11 -9.10
N VAL A 299 -10.62 -12.37 -9.44
CA VAL A 299 -11.23 -12.39 -10.78
C VAL A 299 -11.11 -11.00 -11.40
N ILE A 300 -10.76 -10.93 -12.68
CA ILE A 300 -10.91 -9.73 -13.50
C ILE A 300 -11.98 -10.04 -14.54
N ASP A 301 -13.15 -9.42 -14.35
CA ASP A 301 -14.36 -9.64 -15.15
C ASP A 301 -14.63 -8.49 -16.12
N VAL A 302 -13.62 -8.18 -16.92
CA VAL A 302 -13.64 -7.15 -17.95
C VAL A 302 -12.58 -7.43 -19.00
N ALA A 303 -12.86 -7.10 -20.25
CA ALA A 303 -11.87 -7.18 -21.33
C ALA A 303 -10.68 -6.24 -21.04
N ILE A 304 -9.47 -6.72 -21.35
CA ILE A 304 -8.23 -6.02 -21.03
C ILE A 304 -7.48 -5.66 -22.33
N ALA A 305 -7.13 -4.39 -22.49
CA ALA A 305 -6.10 -3.94 -23.42
C ALA A 305 -4.80 -3.79 -22.65
N ASP A 306 -3.93 -4.80 -22.71
CA ASP A 306 -2.71 -4.90 -21.92
C ASP A 306 -1.49 -4.48 -22.74
N ALA A 307 -0.81 -3.42 -22.32
CA ALA A 307 0.52 -3.00 -22.75
C ALA A 307 1.56 -3.06 -21.60
N GLY A 308 1.11 -3.43 -20.40
CA GLY A 308 1.92 -3.52 -19.19
C GLY A 308 2.20 -4.97 -18.79
N PHE A 309 2.05 -5.27 -17.51
CA PHE A 309 2.21 -6.62 -16.97
C PHE A 309 1.01 -7.06 -16.13
N ILE A 310 0.56 -8.31 -16.33
CA ILE A 310 -0.43 -8.99 -15.49
C ILE A 310 0.23 -10.18 -14.80
N VAL A 311 0.29 -10.15 -13.47
CA VAL A 311 1.07 -11.10 -12.67
C VAL A 311 0.17 -11.89 -11.72
N ALA A 312 -0.02 -13.18 -12.03
CA ALA A 312 -0.54 -14.16 -11.07
C ALA A 312 0.52 -14.42 -10.00
N ALA A 313 0.39 -13.74 -8.86
CA ALA A 313 1.46 -13.72 -7.85
C ALA A 313 1.43 -14.91 -6.90
N SER A 314 0.22 -15.39 -6.59
CA SER A 314 -0.05 -16.49 -5.66
C SER A 314 -1.49 -16.95 -5.87
N ARG A 315 -1.79 -18.24 -5.66
CA ARG A 315 -3.14 -18.80 -5.90
C ARG A 315 -3.61 -18.44 -7.32
N THR A 316 -4.93 -18.39 -7.55
CA THR A 316 -5.51 -18.11 -8.87
C THR A 316 -5.76 -16.63 -9.09
N LEU A 317 -5.27 -16.12 -10.22
CA LEU A 317 -5.79 -14.94 -10.89
C LEU A 317 -6.58 -15.42 -12.11
N ASP A 318 -7.85 -15.05 -12.18
CA ASP A 318 -8.80 -15.48 -13.21
C ASP A 318 -9.18 -14.31 -14.12
N LEU A 319 -8.96 -14.46 -15.43
CA LEU A 319 -9.24 -13.47 -16.46
C LEU A 319 -10.38 -14.03 -17.31
N THR A 320 -11.59 -13.51 -17.12
CA THR A 320 -12.81 -14.12 -17.69
C THR A 320 -13.12 -13.64 -19.11
N GLN A 321 -12.51 -12.52 -19.53
CA GLN A 321 -12.76 -11.89 -20.82
C GLN A 321 -11.47 -11.75 -21.64
N ALA A 322 -11.63 -11.36 -22.92
CA ALA A 322 -10.54 -11.32 -23.88
C ALA A 322 -9.43 -10.34 -23.48
N ILE A 323 -8.18 -10.73 -23.78
CA ILE A 323 -6.98 -9.94 -23.53
C ILE A 323 -6.35 -9.58 -24.87
N SER A 324 -6.13 -8.29 -25.09
CA SER A 324 -5.49 -7.73 -26.29
C SER A 324 -4.28 -6.89 -25.92
N GLY A 325 -3.60 -6.31 -26.90
CA GLY A 325 -2.40 -5.48 -26.68
C GLY A 325 -1.09 -6.27 -26.76
N ASN A 326 -0.02 -5.73 -26.23
CA ASN A 326 1.36 -6.22 -26.37
C ASN A 326 2.11 -6.39 -25.03
N GLY A 327 1.37 -6.42 -23.93
CA GLY A 327 1.88 -6.64 -22.58
C GLY A 327 2.27 -8.09 -22.27
N GLY A 328 2.73 -8.29 -21.03
CA GLY A 328 3.21 -9.56 -20.52
C GLY A 328 2.29 -10.17 -19.46
N LEU A 329 1.90 -11.42 -19.67
CA LEU A 329 1.26 -12.24 -18.65
C LEU A 329 2.33 -13.05 -17.91
N GLN A 330 2.24 -13.15 -16.59
CA GLN A 330 3.23 -13.87 -15.78
C GLN A 330 2.59 -14.80 -14.77
N VAL A 331 3.07 -16.04 -14.74
CA VAL A 331 2.70 -17.09 -13.79
C VAL A 331 3.86 -17.31 -12.83
N ASN A 332 3.77 -16.82 -11.60
CA ASN A 332 4.81 -17.08 -10.61
C ASN A 332 4.82 -18.54 -10.15
N ALA A 333 5.93 -18.96 -9.54
CA ALA A 333 6.06 -20.26 -8.87
C ALA A 333 4.82 -20.59 -8.03
N ARG A 334 4.19 -21.74 -8.33
CA ARG A 334 3.00 -22.27 -7.62
C ARG A 334 1.75 -21.39 -7.71
N ALA A 335 1.73 -20.38 -8.58
CA ALA A 335 0.56 -19.58 -8.88
C ALA A 335 -0.21 -20.19 -10.06
N ILE A 336 -1.46 -19.77 -10.20
CA ILE A 336 -2.33 -20.15 -11.30
C ILE A 336 -2.76 -18.87 -12.01
N LEU A 337 -2.47 -18.78 -13.30
CA LEU A 337 -3.11 -17.82 -14.18
C LEU A 337 -4.17 -18.57 -14.97
N LYS A 338 -5.42 -18.14 -14.88
CA LYS A 338 -6.52 -18.69 -15.66
C LYS A 338 -7.00 -17.65 -16.66
N VAL A 339 -7.03 -18.05 -17.93
CA VAL A 339 -7.49 -17.23 -19.06
C VAL A 339 -8.66 -17.97 -19.67
N GLU A 340 -9.88 -17.45 -19.46
CA GLU A 340 -11.09 -18.14 -19.92
C GLU A 340 -11.42 -17.89 -21.38
N ALA A 341 -11.08 -16.71 -21.90
CA ALA A 341 -11.36 -16.28 -23.26
C ALA A 341 -10.07 -16.20 -24.11
N SER A 342 -10.09 -15.42 -25.20
CA SER A 342 -8.96 -15.28 -26.10
C SER A 342 -7.83 -14.40 -25.55
N ALA A 343 -6.61 -14.66 -25.99
CA ALA A 343 -5.43 -13.83 -25.73
C ALA A 343 -4.69 -13.54 -27.04
N SER A 344 -4.44 -12.27 -27.34
CA SER A 344 -3.80 -11.83 -28.60
C SER A 344 -2.39 -12.41 -28.80
N ALA A 345 -2.02 -12.66 -30.05
CA ALA A 345 -0.70 -13.17 -30.45
C ALA A 345 0.46 -12.23 -30.15
N SER A 346 0.18 -10.94 -29.94
CA SER A 346 1.15 -9.93 -29.54
C SER A 346 1.51 -9.96 -28.05
N LEU A 347 0.81 -10.75 -27.24
CA LEU A 347 1.10 -10.94 -25.82
C LEU A 347 2.10 -12.07 -25.61
N THR A 348 2.80 -12.03 -24.48
CA THR A 348 3.65 -13.15 -24.02
C THR A 348 3.21 -13.61 -22.63
N SER A 349 2.93 -14.90 -22.48
CA SER A 349 2.66 -15.55 -21.19
C SER A 349 3.88 -16.30 -20.69
N THR A 350 4.43 -15.91 -19.54
CA THR A 350 5.71 -16.41 -19.02
C THR A 350 5.54 -17.17 -17.72
N PHE A 351 6.05 -18.40 -17.66
CA PHE A 351 6.28 -19.09 -16.39
C PHE A 351 7.54 -18.50 -15.71
N ASN A 352 7.37 -17.99 -14.49
CA ASN A 352 8.44 -17.38 -13.70
C ASN A 352 8.66 -18.15 -12.39
N GLY A 353 9.49 -19.17 -12.46
CA GLY A 353 9.76 -20.13 -11.39
C GLY A 353 8.96 -21.42 -11.56
N VAL A 354 9.25 -22.41 -10.71
CA VAL A 354 8.75 -23.78 -10.88
C VAL A 354 7.36 -23.97 -10.26
N GLY A 355 6.51 -24.75 -10.92
CA GLY A 355 5.23 -25.19 -10.38
C GLY A 355 4.07 -24.28 -10.74
N GLY A 356 4.24 -23.38 -11.71
CA GLY A 356 3.16 -22.53 -12.19
C GLY A 356 2.13 -23.33 -12.96
N THR A 357 0.89 -22.85 -13.02
CA THR A 357 -0.15 -23.40 -13.90
C THR A 357 -0.78 -22.31 -14.74
N LEU A 358 -0.78 -22.50 -16.06
CA LEU A 358 -1.57 -21.71 -17.00
C LEU A 358 -2.82 -22.51 -17.36
N LYS A 359 -3.99 -22.06 -16.91
CA LYS A 359 -5.29 -22.66 -17.23
C LYS A 359 -5.90 -21.93 -18.43
N LEU A 360 -6.31 -22.67 -19.45
CA LEU A 360 -6.90 -22.16 -20.69
C LEU A 360 -8.36 -22.62 -20.80
N GLY A 361 -9.30 -21.68 -20.76
CA GLY A 361 -10.72 -21.93 -21.03
C GLY A 361 -11.02 -22.06 -22.52
N ASP A 362 -10.34 -21.26 -23.34
CA ASP A 362 -10.37 -21.34 -24.79
C ASP A 362 -8.96 -21.52 -25.35
N ALA A 363 -8.50 -22.77 -25.35
CA ALA A 363 -7.15 -23.10 -25.81
C ALA A 363 -6.95 -22.90 -27.32
N ALA A 364 -8.03 -22.86 -28.10
CA ALA A 364 -7.95 -22.64 -29.55
C ALA A 364 -7.66 -21.17 -29.88
N ASP A 365 -8.24 -20.24 -29.10
CA ASP A 365 -8.07 -18.80 -29.27
C ASP A 365 -7.03 -18.15 -28.33
N PHE A 366 -6.29 -18.96 -27.57
CA PHE A 366 -5.10 -18.52 -26.84
C PHE A 366 -3.90 -18.40 -27.80
N ALA A 367 -3.73 -17.23 -28.41
CA ALA A 367 -2.69 -16.98 -29.40
C ALA A 367 -1.37 -16.42 -28.81
N ALA A 368 -1.38 -16.01 -27.53
CA ALA A 368 -0.19 -15.46 -26.86
C ALA A 368 0.98 -16.45 -26.85
N THR A 369 2.20 -15.94 -26.99
CA THR A 369 3.42 -16.78 -26.94
C THR A 369 3.66 -17.26 -25.51
N ILE A 370 3.83 -18.57 -25.30
CA ILE A 370 4.14 -19.17 -24.00
C ILE A 370 5.66 -19.32 -23.85
N ALA A 371 6.23 -18.60 -22.90
CA ALA A 371 7.65 -18.61 -22.58
C ALA A 371 7.93 -19.29 -21.23
N GLY A 372 9.12 -19.89 -21.11
CA GLY A 372 9.61 -20.44 -19.84
C GLY A 372 8.93 -21.73 -19.37
N PHE A 373 8.06 -22.35 -20.18
CA PHE A 373 7.40 -23.60 -19.83
C PHE A 373 8.43 -24.73 -19.64
N ALA A 374 8.61 -25.18 -18.41
CA ALA A 374 9.65 -26.13 -18.06
C ALA A 374 9.11 -27.27 -17.17
N ALA A 375 10.00 -28.22 -16.85
CA ALA A 375 9.65 -29.32 -15.98
C ALA A 375 9.19 -28.80 -14.61
N GLY A 376 8.00 -29.25 -14.20
CA GLY A 376 7.32 -28.80 -12.98
C GLY A 376 6.18 -27.83 -13.23
N ASP A 377 6.13 -27.16 -14.39
CA ASP A 377 5.00 -26.32 -14.78
C ASP A 377 3.89 -27.13 -15.44
N THR A 378 2.71 -26.53 -15.58
CA THR A 378 1.54 -27.16 -16.21
C THR A 378 0.79 -26.18 -17.09
N ILE A 379 0.45 -26.61 -18.31
CA ILE A 379 -0.61 -26.00 -19.11
C ILE A 379 -1.85 -26.89 -18.93
N ASP A 380 -2.95 -26.32 -18.45
CA ASP A 380 -4.19 -27.03 -18.15
C ASP A 380 -5.30 -26.57 -19.10
N LEU A 381 -5.80 -27.50 -19.93
CA LEU A 381 -6.85 -27.26 -20.92
C LEU A 381 -8.21 -27.56 -20.30
N LEU A 382 -8.95 -26.51 -19.92
CA LEU A 382 -10.19 -26.66 -19.18
C LEU A 382 -11.29 -27.25 -20.08
N GLY A 383 -11.88 -28.38 -19.66
CA GLY A 383 -12.98 -29.02 -20.39
C GLY A 383 -12.63 -29.58 -21.77
N LEU A 384 -11.35 -29.54 -22.16
CA LEU A 384 -10.84 -30.08 -23.42
C LEU A 384 -10.02 -31.32 -23.15
N ALA A 385 -10.58 -32.50 -23.45
CA ALA A 385 -9.85 -33.74 -23.45
C ALA A 385 -8.83 -33.74 -24.61
N ALA A 386 -7.58 -34.09 -24.31
CA ALA A 386 -6.50 -34.29 -25.26
C ALA A 386 -5.87 -35.67 -25.06
N ASP A 387 -5.36 -36.28 -26.13
CA ASP A 387 -4.61 -37.53 -26.08
C ASP A 387 -3.12 -37.37 -26.45
N SER A 388 -2.77 -36.23 -27.05
CA SER A 388 -1.41 -35.96 -27.49
C SER A 388 -1.12 -34.45 -27.60
N ALA A 389 0.12 -34.09 -27.29
CA ALA A 389 0.70 -32.77 -27.50
C ALA A 389 2.07 -32.97 -28.15
N THR A 390 2.26 -32.45 -29.36
CA THR A 390 3.47 -32.69 -30.15
C THR A 390 4.04 -31.36 -30.62
N LEU A 391 5.33 -31.14 -30.35
CA LEU A 391 6.03 -29.96 -30.83
C LEU A 391 6.35 -30.10 -32.32
N GLN A 392 5.97 -29.11 -33.10
CA GLN A 392 6.24 -29.01 -34.54
C GLN A 392 7.26 -27.90 -34.83
N ALA A 393 7.59 -27.72 -36.11
CA ALA A 393 8.47 -26.65 -36.55
C ALA A 393 7.91 -25.27 -36.15
N GLY A 394 8.81 -24.35 -35.81
CA GLY A 394 8.46 -23.01 -35.32
C GLY A 394 7.90 -23.02 -33.89
N ASP A 395 8.28 -23.99 -33.06
CA ASP A 395 7.88 -24.11 -31.66
C ASP A 395 6.36 -24.16 -31.41
N GLN A 396 5.61 -24.67 -32.39
CA GLN A 396 4.16 -24.85 -32.28
C GLN A 396 3.85 -26.18 -31.60
N LEU A 397 3.30 -26.12 -30.39
CA LEU A 397 2.79 -27.28 -29.67
C LEU A 397 1.38 -27.59 -30.16
N VAL A 398 1.26 -28.60 -31.03
CA VAL A 398 -0.03 -29.03 -31.57
C VAL A 398 -0.65 -30.05 -30.64
N VAL A 399 -1.83 -29.72 -30.11
CA VAL A 399 -2.60 -30.56 -29.19
C VAL A 399 -3.74 -31.23 -29.95
N LYS A 400 -3.92 -32.53 -29.73
CA LYS A 400 -4.94 -33.33 -30.42
C LYS A 400 -5.79 -34.18 -29.49
N ASN A 401 -6.96 -34.56 -30.01
CA ASN A 401 -7.84 -35.58 -29.46
C ASN A 401 -8.40 -36.43 -30.60
N GLY A 402 -8.20 -37.75 -30.56
CA GLY A 402 -8.61 -38.66 -31.61
C GLY A 402 -8.00 -38.32 -32.98
N GLY A 403 -6.80 -37.73 -32.99
CA GLY A 403 -6.10 -37.26 -34.19
C GLY A 403 -6.53 -35.89 -34.73
N GLN A 404 -7.60 -35.27 -34.20
CA GLN A 404 -8.04 -33.91 -34.55
C GLN A 404 -7.26 -32.86 -33.76
N THR A 405 -6.81 -31.79 -34.40
CA THR A 405 -6.20 -30.65 -33.70
C THR A 405 -7.27 -29.85 -32.97
N ILE A 406 -7.09 -29.68 -31.65
CA ILE A 406 -8.00 -28.92 -30.79
C ILE A 406 -7.40 -27.60 -30.32
N ALA A 407 -6.06 -27.50 -30.31
CA ALA A 407 -5.34 -26.27 -30.00
C ALA A 407 -3.95 -26.31 -30.66
N THR A 408 -3.42 -25.13 -30.98
CA THR A 408 -2.03 -24.95 -31.39
C THR A 408 -1.45 -23.82 -30.57
N LEU A 409 -0.56 -24.16 -29.63
CA LEU A 409 0.02 -23.21 -28.69
C LEU A 409 1.42 -22.83 -29.16
N GLN A 410 1.69 -21.53 -29.29
CA GLN A 410 3.02 -21.05 -29.63
C GLN A 410 3.91 -21.08 -28.38
N LEU A 411 4.99 -21.86 -28.40
CA LEU A 411 6.01 -21.84 -27.35
C LEU A 411 7.19 -20.93 -27.75
N SER A 412 7.98 -20.53 -26.77
CA SER A 412 9.31 -19.95 -26.96
C SER A 412 10.29 -20.62 -26.00
N GLY A 413 11.42 -21.10 -26.53
CA GLY A 413 12.47 -21.80 -25.78
C GLY A 413 13.14 -22.90 -26.61
N ASP A 414 14.15 -23.55 -26.04
CA ASP A 414 14.78 -24.74 -26.64
C ASP A 414 14.19 -26.01 -26.01
N TYR A 415 13.44 -26.75 -26.81
CA TYR A 415 12.80 -28.01 -26.43
C TYR A 415 13.49 -29.22 -27.08
N GLY A 416 14.74 -29.09 -27.50
CA GLY A 416 15.55 -30.18 -28.03
C GLY A 416 15.57 -31.40 -27.10
N GLY A 417 14.99 -32.51 -27.55
CA GLY A 417 14.90 -33.75 -26.79
C GLY A 417 13.91 -33.73 -25.62
N ALA A 418 13.07 -32.69 -25.50
CA ALA A 418 11.96 -32.67 -24.57
C ALA A 418 10.80 -33.55 -25.08
N ALA A 419 10.04 -34.13 -24.15
CA ALA A 419 8.79 -34.80 -24.45
C ALA A 419 7.64 -34.09 -23.73
N PHE A 420 6.50 -34.00 -24.39
CA PHE A 420 5.28 -33.42 -23.83
C PHE A 420 4.33 -34.56 -23.46
N ALA A 421 3.93 -34.59 -22.19
CA ALA A 421 3.00 -35.59 -21.68
C ALA A 421 1.62 -34.95 -21.51
N VAL A 422 0.59 -35.68 -21.92
CA VAL A 422 -0.81 -35.32 -21.72
C VAL A 422 -1.41 -36.29 -20.71
N ALA A 423 -2.10 -35.75 -19.70
CA ALA A 423 -2.83 -36.53 -18.72
C ALA A 423 -4.19 -35.88 -18.46
N SER A 424 -5.20 -36.67 -18.11
CA SER A 424 -6.48 -36.12 -17.65
C SER A 424 -6.29 -35.25 -16.40
N ASP A 425 -6.99 -34.13 -16.33
CA ASP A 425 -7.05 -33.26 -15.16
C ASP A 425 -8.04 -33.75 -14.08
N GLY A 426 -8.80 -34.82 -14.34
CA GLY A 426 -9.85 -35.34 -13.47
C GLY A 426 -11.17 -34.56 -13.50
N HIS A 427 -11.29 -33.51 -14.32
CA HIS A 427 -12.44 -32.61 -14.40
C HIS A 427 -13.00 -32.47 -15.82
N GLY A 428 -12.56 -33.32 -16.76
CA GLY A 428 -12.99 -33.34 -18.16
C GLY A 428 -12.04 -32.60 -19.11
N GLY A 429 -11.00 -31.97 -18.58
CA GLY A 429 -9.91 -31.34 -19.32
C GLY A 429 -8.64 -32.19 -19.39
N SER A 430 -7.52 -31.54 -19.67
CA SER A 430 -6.21 -32.21 -19.82
C SER A 430 -5.05 -31.32 -19.37
N ASN A 431 -4.14 -31.90 -18.59
CA ASN A 431 -2.88 -31.30 -18.22
C ASN A 431 -1.80 -31.68 -19.22
N ILE A 432 -1.04 -30.69 -19.67
CA ILE A 432 0.18 -30.82 -20.46
C ILE A 432 1.36 -30.47 -19.56
N THR A 433 2.34 -31.37 -19.54
CA THR A 433 3.62 -31.18 -18.84
C THR A 433 4.78 -31.48 -19.78
N VAL A 434 5.96 -30.95 -19.48
CA VAL A 434 7.17 -31.17 -20.27
C VAL A 434 8.26 -31.84 -19.44
N THR A 435 8.95 -32.82 -20.02
CA THR A 435 10.17 -33.36 -19.43
C THR A 435 11.36 -32.48 -19.81
N ALA A 436 12.28 -32.26 -18.88
CA ALA A 436 13.48 -31.49 -19.19
C ALA A 436 14.30 -32.22 -20.28
N GLY A 437 14.61 -31.52 -21.37
CA GLY A 437 15.54 -31.99 -22.38
C GLY A 437 16.92 -32.27 -21.76
N LEU A 438 17.65 -33.25 -22.30
CA LEU A 438 18.93 -33.73 -21.77
C LEU A 438 19.98 -32.61 -21.54
N LEU A 439 19.91 -31.50 -22.30
CA LEU A 439 20.79 -30.34 -22.16
C LEU A 439 20.37 -29.37 -21.05
N ALA A 440 19.07 -29.22 -20.77
CA ALA A 440 18.57 -28.37 -19.68
C ALA A 440 18.87 -28.95 -18.30
N GLN A 441 18.83 -30.29 -18.16
CA GLN A 441 19.29 -30.97 -16.93
C GLN A 441 20.80 -30.78 -16.69
N ALA A 442 21.60 -30.72 -17.76
CA ALA A 442 23.04 -30.46 -17.66
C ALA A 442 23.33 -29.00 -17.24
N MET A 443 22.59 -28.01 -17.74
CA MET A 443 22.80 -26.61 -17.32
C MET A 443 22.28 -26.33 -15.91
N ALA A 444 21.15 -26.92 -15.50
CA ALA A 444 20.63 -26.78 -14.14
C ALA A 444 21.53 -27.46 -13.08
N SER A 445 22.25 -28.53 -13.45
CA SER A 445 23.24 -29.19 -12.59
C SER A 445 24.62 -28.53 -12.59
N MET A 446 24.87 -27.57 -13.48
CA MET A 446 26.13 -26.80 -13.55
C MET A 446 26.03 -25.37 -12.97
N ALA A 447 24.85 -24.95 -12.47
CA ALA A 447 24.76 -23.71 -11.71
C ALA A 447 25.53 -23.84 -10.39
N PRO A 448 26.43 -22.89 -10.03
CA PRO A 448 27.20 -23.00 -8.81
C PRO A 448 26.27 -22.90 -7.61
N ALA A 449 26.39 -23.84 -6.68
CA ALA A 449 25.76 -23.76 -5.37
C ALA A 449 26.10 -22.40 -4.75
N THR A 450 25.09 -21.56 -4.51
CA THR A 450 25.24 -20.31 -3.79
C THR A 450 25.82 -20.62 -2.41
N ALA A 451 27.13 -20.40 -2.25
CA ALA A 451 27.79 -20.43 -0.97
C ALA A 451 27.23 -19.29 -0.13
N GLY A 452 26.38 -19.63 0.83
CA GLY A 452 26.09 -18.74 1.94
C GLY A 452 27.38 -18.52 2.72
N HIS A 453 27.86 -17.28 2.76
CA HIS A 453 28.70 -16.82 3.85
C HIS A 453 28.45 -15.34 4.13
N THR A 454 28.00 -15.12 5.36
CA THR A 454 27.84 -13.84 6.03
C THR A 454 29.15 -13.07 6.11
N GLY A 455 29.09 -11.77 5.79
CA GLY A 455 29.87 -10.68 6.39
C GLY A 455 31.39 -10.76 6.30
N TYR A 456 31.98 -9.90 5.47
CA TYR A 456 32.99 -8.90 5.84
C TYR A 456 33.38 -8.09 4.59
N SER A 457 33.34 -6.77 4.69
CA SER A 457 33.98 -5.86 3.72
C SER A 457 35.50 -5.88 3.91
N PRO A 458 36.27 -5.63 2.83
CA PRO A 458 37.21 -4.52 2.93
C PRO A 458 37.29 -3.65 1.67
N GLU A 459 37.34 -2.36 1.96
CA GLU A 459 38.02 -1.23 1.33
C GLU A 459 38.41 -1.18 -0.16
N ALA A 460 38.15 0.03 -0.66
CA ALA A 460 38.43 0.62 -1.95
C ALA A 460 39.82 0.35 -2.57
N TRP A 461 39.81 0.12 -3.89
CA TRP A 461 40.94 0.47 -4.75
C TRP A 461 40.44 1.31 -5.93
N ARG A 462 40.84 2.60 -5.95
CA ARG A 462 40.80 3.48 -7.12
C ARG A 462 42.16 3.42 -7.85
N PRO A 463 42.23 3.14 -9.16
CA PRO A 463 43.50 3.29 -9.88
C PRO A 463 43.73 4.77 -10.22
N HIS A 464 44.87 5.32 -9.78
CA HIS A 464 45.42 6.60 -10.25
C HIS A 464 46.13 6.41 -11.61
N PRO A 465 46.05 7.37 -12.55
CA PRO A 465 46.76 7.29 -13.81
C PRO A 465 48.25 7.67 -13.67
N ALA A 466 49.05 7.09 -14.56
CA ALA A 466 50.51 7.16 -14.63
C ALA A 466 51.05 8.59 -14.84
N MET A 467 52.11 8.95 -14.11
CA MET A 467 52.97 10.09 -14.44
C MET A 467 54.25 9.62 -15.11
N LEU A 468 54.46 10.13 -16.33
CA LEU A 468 55.71 10.06 -17.10
C LEU A 468 56.87 10.70 -16.33
N ALA A 469 58.02 10.04 -16.30
CA ALA A 469 59.29 10.62 -15.91
C ALA A 469 60.00 11.24 -17.13
N GLY A 470 60.43 12.50 -16.99
CA GLY A 470 61.31 13.24 -17.92
C GLY A 470 62.27 14.15 -17.12
N PRO A 471 63.41 14.57 -17.69
CA PRO A 471 64.72 14.29 -17.10
C PRO A 471 65.36 15.40 -16.25
N ARG A 472 66.32 14.96 -15.41
CA ARG A 472 67.27 15.75 -14.60
C ARG A 472 68.16 16.66 -15.46
N ALA A 473 68.22 17.94 -15.08
CA ALA A 473 69.30 18.86 -15.46
C ALA A 473 70.31 18.97 -14.30
N MET A 474 71.60 18.92 -14.65
CA MET A 474 72.75 19.08 -13.76
C MET A 474 73.46 20.40 -14.13
N MET A 475 73.63 21.29 -13.16
CA MET A 475 74.68 22.33 -13.04
C MET A 475 74.70 22.66 -11.53
N ALA A 476 75.81 22.66 -10.78
CA ALA A 476 77.23 22.68 -11.11
C ALA A 476 78.01 21.62 -10.30
#